data_AF-A0AAN4T029-F1
#
_entry.id   AF-A0AAN4T029-F1
#
_cell.length_a   1.000
_cell.length_b   1.000
_cell.length_c   1.000
_cell.angle_alpha   90.00
_cell.angle_beta   90.00
_cell.angle_gamma   90.00
#
_symmetry.space_group_name_H-M   'P 1'
#
loop_
_entity.id
_entity.type
_entity.pdbx_description
1 polymer ?
#
loop_
_entity_poly.entity_id
_entity_poly.type
_entity_poly.pdbx_seq_one_letter_code
_entity_poly.pdbx_strand_id
1 'polypeptide(L)' 'MMTASQHYSPQQIAAWAQIDESRWKEKLAKSQVRVAVINAQPVGFISRIEHYIDMLFVDPEGDAANLLI' A
#
# COMPACT_ATOMS: atom_id res chain seq x y z
N MET A 1 -12.45 9.02 0.08
CA MET A 1 -12.78 7.65 -0.40
C MET A 1 -12.85 6.70 0.79
N MET A 2 -13.57 5.57 0.73
CA MET A 2 -13.51 4.54 1.76
C MET A 2 -12.35 3.59 1.47
N THR A 3 -11.39 3.48 2.38
CA THR A 3 -10.37 2.42 2.36
C THR A 3 -10.81 1.26 3.26
N ALA A 4 -10.18 0.09 3.11
CA ALA A 4 -10.50 -1.08 3.92
C ALA A 4 -10.32 -0.84 5.44
N SER A 5 -9.50 0.15 5.83
CA SER A 5 -9.19 0.43 7.24
C SER A 5 -10.43 0.76 8.08
N GLN A 6 -11.49 1.31 7.48
CA GLN A 6 -12.73 1.64 8.18
C GLN A 6 -13.43 0.42 8.83
N HIS A 7 -13.12 -0.79 8.36
CA HIS A 7 -13.72 -2.03 8.84
C HIS A 7 -12.93 -2.68 9.98
N TYR A 8 -11.83 -2.05 10.41
CA TYR A 8 -10.93 -2.58 11.42
C TYR A 8 -10.91 -1.66 12.64
N SER A 9 -10.80 -2.27 13.83
CA SER A 9 -10.60 -1.51 15.06
C SER A 9 -9.22 -0.84 15.07
N PRO A 10 -9.02 0.23 15.86
CA PRO A 10 -7.71 0.87 15.97
C PRO A 10 -6.58 -0.09 16.37
N GLN A 11 -6.88 -1.09 17.19
CA GLN A 11 -5.92 -2.10 17.62
C GLN A 11 -5.53 -3.05 16.48
N GLN A 12 -6.50 -3.42 15.62
CA GLN A 12 -6.23 -4.24 14.44
C GLN A 12 -5.40 -3.47 13.41
N ILE A 13 -5.70 -2.19 13.19
CA ILE A 13 -4.89 -1.31 12.34
C ILE A 13 -3.47 -1.19 12.90
N ALA A 14 -3.33 -0.92 14.20
CA ALA A 14 -2.03 -0.77 14.84
C ALA A 14 -1.19 -2.04 14.78
N ALA A 15 -1.80 -3.23 14.92
CA ALA A 15 -1.10 -4.50 14.80
C ALA A 15 -0.52 -4.72 13.39
N TRP A 16 -1.22 -4.27 12.34
CA TRP A 16 -0.74 -4.36 10.96
C TRP A 16 0.23 -3.25 10.54
N ALA A 17 0.12 -2.07 11.15
CA ALA A 17 1.00 -0.94 10.85
C ALA A 17 2.42 -1.10 11.42
N GLN A 18 2.69 -2.15 12.20
CA GLN A 18 4.04 -2.45 12.69
C GLN A 18 4.92 -2.91 11.52
N ILE A 19 5.94 -2.12 11.20
CA ILE A 19 6.89 -2.42 10.14
C ILE A 19 8.26 -2.68 10.74
N ASP A 20 8.78 -3.89 10.51
CA ASP A 20 10.21 -4.16 10.59
C ASP A 20 10.86 -3.71 9.27
N GLU A 21 11.63 -2.63 9.32
CA GLU A 21 12.21 -2.01 8.13
C GLU A 21 13.14 -2.96 7.36
N SER A 22 13.87 -3.84 8.05
CA SER A 22 14.81 -4.77 7.42
C SER A 22 14.06 -5.82 6.60
N ARG A 23 13.07 -6.46 7.23
CA ARG A 23 12.18 -7.44 6.60
C ARG A 23 11.36 -6.82 5.47
N TRP A 24 10.94 -5.56 5.64
CA TRP A 24 10.20 -4.82 4.64
C TRP A 24 11.03 -4.56 3.39
N LYS A 25 12.28 -4.11 3.54
CA LYS A 25 13.22 -3.90 2.42
C LYS A 25 13.49 -5.19 1.66
N GLU A 26 13.74 -6.29 2.37
CA GLU A 26 13.94 -7.61 1.74
C GLU A 26 12.71 -8.07 0.95
N LYS A 27 11.50 -7.84 1.49
CA LYS A 27 10.24 -8.19 0.83
C LYS A 27 10.05 -7.37 -0.46
N LEU A 28 10.27 -6.07 -0.40
CA LEU A 28 10.13 -5.19 -1.55
C LEU A 28 11.18 -5.49 -2.64
N ALA A 29 12.42 -5.84 -2.26
CA ALA A 29 13.47 -6.21 -3.21
C ALA A 29 13.12 -7.44 -4.07
N LYS A 30 12.26 -8.32 -3.56
CA LYS A 30 11.78 -9.53 -4.27
C LYS A 30 10.46 -9.29 -5.01
N SER A 31 9.83 -8.12 -4.84
CA SER A 31 8.51 -7.81 -5.37
C SER A 31 8.60 -6.91 -6.60
N GLN A 32 7.66 -7.06 -7.53
CA GLN A 32 7.40 -6.04 -8.55
C GLN A 32 6.54 -4.94 -7.93
N VAL A 33 7.11 -3.75 -7.74
CA VAL A 33 6.43 -2.63 -7.09
C VAL A 33 6.15 -1.54 -8.11
N ARG A 34 4.94 -0.98 -8.07
CA ARG A 34 4.57 0.22 -8.80
C ARG A 34 4.03 1.26 -7.83
N VAL A 35 4.44 2.50 -8.03
CA VAL A 35 4.05 3.65 -7.19
C VAL A 35 3.22 4.59 -8.05
N ALA A 36 2.05 4.96 -7.54
CA ALA A 36 1.19 5.92 -8.20
C ALA A 36 1.52 7.33 -7.70
N VAL A 37 1.69 8.26 -8.63
CA VAL A 37 2.18 9.62 -8.35
C VAL A 37 1.23 10.65 -8.98
N ILE A 38 0.75 11.58 -8.17
CA ILE A 38 -0.06 12.74 -8.62
C ILE A 38 0.67 14.01 -8.16
N ASN A 39 0.88 14.98 -9.06
CA ASN A 39 1.59 16.22 -8.75
C ASN A 39 2.96 16.00 -8.07
N ALA A 40 3.71 14.99 -8.53
CA ALA A 40 4.98 14.54 -7.94
C ALA A 40 4.91 14.01 -6.49
N GLN A 41 3.70 13.81 -5.95
CA GLN A 41 3.49 13.19 -4.64
C GLN A 41 3.05 11.73 -4.79
N PRO A 42 3.68 10.78 -4.07
CA PRO A 42 3.21 9.40 -4.04
C PRO A 42 1.88 9.33 -3.29
N VAL A 43 0.85 8.81 -3.97
CA VAL A 43 -0.52 8.71 -3.42
C VAL A 43 -0.95 7.26 -3.22
N GLY A 44 -0.09 6.29 -3.53
CA GLY A 44 -0.36 4.88 -3.33
C GLY A 44 0.70 4.00 -3.98
N PHE A 45 0.64 2.70 -3.69
CA PHE A 45 1.50 1.71 -4.32
C PHE A 45 0.84 0.33 -4.36
N ILE A 46 1.34 -0.49 -5.28
CA ILE A 46 1.00 -1.91 -5.39
C ILE A 46 2.29 -2.74 -5.43
N SER A 47 2.32 -3.87 -4.73
CA SER A 47 3.35 -4.89 -4.86
C SER A 47 2.76 -6.19 -5.40
N ARG A 48 3.51 -6.85 -6.28
CA ARG A 48 3.19 -8.17 -6.80
C ARG A 48 4.34 -9.13 -6.54
N ILE A 49 4.01 -10.33 -6.07
CA ILE A 49 4.94 -11.47 -5.98
C ILE A 49 4.39 -12.56 -6.90
N GLU A 50 5.17 -12.96 -7.89
CA GLU A 50 4.77 -13.92 -8.93
C GLU A 50 3.47 -13.52 -9.63
N HIS A 51 2.35 -14.14 -9.26
CA HIS A 51 1.00 -13.92 -9.81
C HIS A 51 0.02 -13.29 -8.81
N TYR A 52 0.46 -12.98 -7.59
CA TYR A 52 -0.39 -12.48 -6.52
C TYR A 52 -0.11 -11.01 -6.23
N ILE A 53 -1.18 -10.24 -6.06
CA ILE A 53 -1.10 -8.91 -5.43
C ILE A 53 -0.85 -9.16 -3.95
N ASP A 54 0.29 -8.69 -3.48
CA ASP A 54 0.74 -8.91 -2.10
C ASP A 54 0.37 -7.69 -1.23
N MET A 55 0.50 -6.47 -1.76
CA MET A 55 0.11 -5.25 -1.06
C MET A 55 -0.53 -4.26 -2.02
N LEU A 56 -1.58 -3.58 -1.56
CA LEU A 56 -2.23 -2.49 -2.26
C LEU A 56 -2.63 -1.43 -1.22
N PHE A 57 -1.99 -0.27 -1.29
CA PHE A 57 -2.24 0.85 -0.39
C PHE A 57 -2.48 2.11 -1.18
N VAL A 58 -3.41 2.93 -0.68
CA VAL A 58 -3.75 4.23 -1.24
C VAL A 58 -3.91 5.23 -0.12
N ASP A 59 -3.50 6.47 -0.40
CA ASP A 59 -3.81 7.62 0.44
C ASP A 59 -5.34 7.79 0.51
N PRO A 60 -5.96 7.74 1.70
CA PRO A 60 -7.41 7.91 1.85
C PRO A 60 -7.92 9.28 1.40
N GLU A 61 -7.05 10.29 1.36
CA GLU A 61 -7.35 11.65 0.90
C GLU A 61 -7.13 11.82 -0.62
N GLY A 62 -6.42 10.88 -1.26
CA GLY A 62 -6.18 10.87 -2.69
C GLY A 62 -7.40 10.40 -3.50
N ASP A 63 -7.55 10.94 -4.71
CA ASP A 63 -8.57 10.47 -5.67
C ASP A 63 -8.09 9.18 -6.35
N ALA A 64 -8.32 8.04 -5.68
CA ALA A 64 -7.84 6.75 -6.16
C ALA A 64 -8.52 6.27 -7.45
N ALA A 65 -9.65 6.89 -7.83
CA ALA A 65 -10.46 6.47 -8.97
C ALA A 65 -9.71 6.55 -10.30
N ASN A 66 -8.58 7.27 -10.35
CA ASN A 66 -7.73 7.42 -11.53
C ASN A 66 -6.30 6.88 -11.36
N LEU A 67 -6.02 6.08 -10.33
CA LEU A 67 -4.71 5.43 -10.20
C LEU A 67 -4.61 4.26 -11.18
N LEU A 68 -4.20 4.57 -12.41
CA LEU A 68 -3.71 3.58 -13.37
C LEU A 68 -2.35 3.06 -12.85
N ILE A 69 -2.37 1.99 -12.05
CA ILE A 69 -1.17 1.30 -11.56
C ILE A 69 -0.96 -0.02 -12.30
#